data_AF-A0A2D2DI39-F1
#
_entry.id   AF-A0A2D2DI39-F1
#
_cell.length_a   1.000
_cell.length_b   1.000
_cell.length_c   1.000
_cell.angle_alpha   90.00
_cell.angle_beta   90.00
_cell.angle_gamma   90.00
#
_symmetry.space_group_name_H-M   'P 1'
#
loop_
_entity.id
_entity.type
_entity.pdbx_description
1 polymer ?
#
loop_
_entity_poly.entity_id
_entity_poly.type
_entity_poly.pdbx_seq_one_letter_code
_entity_poly.pdbx_strand_id
1 'polypeptide(L)'
;MNPLDLTTKLNRAGMGTGHEAAVTPAADPVFVAKATKAAIEFESFFIGNMLQQMRSGTRAMADDDSVFKDPVNRDMQDMADNMMAGQMANQRAFGVADAILRQLLPAAAPQTPAQTAPQTSLQTSHQKI
;
A
#
# COMPACT_ATOMS: atom_id res chain seq x y z
N MET A 1 -8.97 -8.03 60.98
CA MET A 1 -8.09 -7.79 59.82
C MET A 1 -8.18 -9.01 58.90
N ASN A 2 -8.83 -8.88 57.74
CA ASN A 2 -8.74 -9.89 56.67
C ASN A 2 -7.78 -9.34 55.60
N PRO A 3 -6.70 -10.06 55.24
CA PRO A 3 -5.74 -9.59 54.24
C PRO A 3 -6.40 -9.57 52.86
N LEU A 4 -6.13 -8.50 52.11
CA LEU A 4 -6.60 -8.26 50.75
C LEU A 4 -6.28 -9.46 49.84
N ASP A 5 -7.34 -10.05 49.29
CA ASP A 5 -7.26 -11.09 48.28
C ASP A 5 -6.99 -10.44 46.92
N LEU A 6 -5.70 -10.44 46.50
CA LEU A 6 -5.24 -9.84 45.24
C LEU A 6 -5.60 -10.66 43.99
N THR A 7 -6.47 -11.68 44.11
CA THR A 7 -6.75 -12.61 42.99
C THR A 7 -8.19 -12.60 42.47
N THR A 8 -9.05 -11.71 42.97
CA THR A 8 -10.41 -11.56 42.43
C THR A 8 -10.36 -10.93 41.04
N LYS A 9 -10.60 -11.78 40.04
CA LYS A 9 -10.62 -11.43 38.61
C LYS A 9 -11.48 -10.20 38.37
N LEU A 10 -10.87 -9.15 37.85
CA LEU A 10 -11.54 -7.94 37.41
C LEU A 10 -12.54 -8.31 36.31
N ASN A 11 -13.81 -8.40 36.69
CA ASN A 11 -14.93 -8.56 35.78
C ASN A 11 -14.93 -7.34 34.84
N ARG A 12 -14.50 -7.54 33.58
CA ARG A 12 -14.64 -6.55 32.50
C ARG A 12 -16.12 -6.49 32.09
N ALA A 13 -16.96 -6.08 33.03
CA ALA A 13 -18.30 -5.64 32.75
C ALA A 13 -18.20 -4.17 32.33
N GLY A 14 -18.48 -3.88 31.06
CA GLY A 14 -18.77 -2.51 30.64
C GLY A 14 -17.86 -1.85 29.60
N MET A 15 -16.99 -2.58 28.90
CA MET A 15 -16.50 -2.11 27.60
C MET A 15 -17.23 -2.88 26.52
N GLY A 16 -18.29 -2.23 26.00
CA GLY A 16 -18.97 -2.66 24.79
C GLY A 16 -17.93 -2.99 23.74
N THR A 17 -18.14 -4.12 23.09
CA THR A 17 -17.38 -4.61 21.95
C THR A 17 -17.55 -3.66 20.77
N GLY A 18 -16.98 -2.47 20.88
CA GLY A 18 -16.51 -1.66 19.77
C GLY A 18 -15.07 -2.06 19.45
N HIS A 19 -14.76 -3.36 19.46
CA HIS A 19 -13.74 -3.83 18.54
C HIS A 19 -14.39 -3.68 17.18
N GLU A 20 -14.16 -2.53 16.56
CA GLU A 20 -14.32 -2.33 15.13
C GLU A 20 -13.82 -3.62 14.49
N ALA A 21 -14.78 -4.37 13.94
CA ALA A 21 -14.63 -5.76 13.57
C ALA A 21 -13.30 -5.90 12.86
N ALA A 22 -12.44 -6.81 13.34
CA ALA A 22 -11.22 -7.18 12.62
C ALA A 22 -11.61 -7.30 11.16
N VAL A 23 -11.09 -6.37 10.37
CA VAL A 23 -11.49 -6.15 8.99
C VAL A 23 -11.25 -7.49 8.30
N THR A 24 -12.32 -8.29 8.11
CA THR A 24 -12.36 -9.47 7.25
C THR A 24 -13.11 -9.15 5.95
N PRO A 25 -12.66 -8.16 5.14
CA PRO A 25 -13.34 -7.74 3.92
C PRO A 25 -12.68 -8.35 2.67
N ALA A 26 -11.85 -9.36 2.87
CA ALA A 26 -11.02 -10.01 1.86
C ALA A 26 -11.74 -10.45 0.59
N ALA A 27 -13.06 -10.68 0.69
CA ALA A 27 -13.88 -11.22 -0.39
C ALA A 27 -14.90 -10.23 -0.95
N ASP A 28 -15.07 -9.03 -0.36
CA ASP A 28 -16.05 -8.06 -0.86
C ASP A 28 -15.42 -7.23 -2.00
N PRO A 29 -15.91 -7.35 -3.24
CA PRO A 29 -15.39 -6.58 -4.38
C PRO A 29 -15.51 -5.07 -4.16
N VAL A 30 -16.50 -4.60 -3.40
CA VAL A 30 -16.66 -3.18 -3.07
C VAL A 30 -15.54 -2.71 -2.15
N PHE A 31 -15.12 -3.53 -1.19
CA PHE A 31 -13.99 -3.22 -0.33
C PHE A 31 -12.69 -3.17 -1.12
N VAL A 32 -12.44 -4.17 -1.97
CA VAL A 32 -11.22 -4.22 -2.80
C VAL A 32 -11.12 -3.00 -3.71
N ALA A 33 -12.23 -2.56 -4.30
CA ALA A 33 -12.27 -1.35 -5.12
C ALA A 33 -11.96 -0.08 -4.30
N LYS A 34 -12.56 0.06 -3.11
CA LYS A 34 -12.29 1.19 -2.21
C LYS A 34 -10.85 1.20 -1.71
N ALA A 35 -10.31 0.04 -1.32
CA ALA A 35 -8.93 -0.12 -0.90
C ALA A 35 -7.96 0.22 -2.04
N THR A 36 -8.26 -0.21 -3.27
CA THR A 36 -7.46 0.10 -4.46
C THR A 36 -7.42 1.61 -4.72
N LYS A 37 -8.59 2.27 -4.67
CA LYS A 37 -8.66 3.73 -4.82
C LYS A 37 -7.85 4.43 -3.73
N ALA A 38 -8.03 4.05 -2.46
CA ALA A 38 -7.32 4.65 -1.34
C ALA A 38 -5.79 4.44 -1.45
N ALA A 39 -5.35 3.27 -1.92
CA ALA A 39 -3.94 2.97 -2.12
C ALA A 39 -3.31 3.84 -3.22
N ILE A 40 -4.03 4.09 -4.31
CA ILE A 40 -3.58 4.99 -5.39
C ILE A 40 -3.50 6.45 -4.90
N GLU A 41 -4.51 6.92 -4.14
CA GLU A 41 -4.49 8.27 -3.54
C GLU A 41 -3.37 8.42 -2.49
N PHE A 42 -3.05 7.35 -1.76
CA PHE A 42 -1.91 7.34 -0.87
C PHE A 42 -0.59 7.45 -1.64
N GLU A 43 -0.44 6.71 -2.74
CA GLU A 43 0.75 6.78 -3.60
C GLU A 43 0.91 8.17 -4.21
N SER A 44 -0.17 8.83 -4.66
CA SER A 44 -0.10 10.21 -5.18
C SER A 44 0.35 11.19 -4.10
N PHE A 45 -0.21 11.13 -2.89
CA PHE A 45 0.21 11.96 -1.77
C PHE A 45 1.68 11.72 -1.40
N PHE A 46 2.12 10.46 -1.38
CA PHE A 46 3.49 10.10 -1.06
C PHE A 46 4.49 10.66 -2.08
N ILE A 47 4.20 10.53 -3.38
CA ILE A 47 5.05 11.08 -4.45
C ILE A 47 5.12 12.61 -4.35
N GLY A 48 3.97 13.28 -4.18
CA GLY A 48 3.92 14.73 -4.01
C GLY A 48 4.74 15.20 -2.81
N ASN A 49 4.64 14.50 -1.68
CA ASN A 49 5.42 14.80 -0.48
C ASN A 49 6.92 14.57 -0.69
N MET A 50 7.33 13.51 -1.39
CA MET A 50 8.73 13.28 -1.75
C MET A 50 9.29 14.40 -2.63
N LEU A 51 8.57 14.78 -3.68
CA LEU A 51 8.95 15.88 -4.58
C LEU A 51 9.12 17.18 -3.78
N GLN A 52 8.17 17.48 -2.89
CA GLN A 52 8.22 18.68 -2.06
C GLN A 52 9.40 18.65 -1.08
N GLN A 53 9.71 17.50 -0.48
CA GLN A 53 10.88 17.34 0.40
C GLN A 53 12.20 17.53 -0.36
N MET A 54 12.36 16.92 -1.54
CA MET A 54 13.55 17.08 -2.37
C MET A 54 13.79 18.56 -2.73
N ARG A 55 12.72 19.27 -3.08
CA ARG A 55 12.79 20.69 -3.45
C ARG A 55 13.02 21.58 -2.23
N SER A 56 12.49 21.22 -1.07
CA SER A 56 12.76 21.92 0.20
C SER A 56 14.22 21.77 0.63
N GLY A 57 14.81 20.58 0.45
CA GLY A 57 16.25 20.38 0.63
C GLY A 57 17.09 21.22 -0.32
N THR A 58 16.68 21.33 -1.59
CA THR A 58 17.35 22.19 -2.59
C THR A 58 17.28 23.67 -2.21
N ARG A 59 16.12 24.14 -1.73
CA ARG A 59 15.92 25.53 -1.29
C ARG A 59 16.70 25.90 -0.04
N ALA A 60 16.86 24.97 0.91
CA ALA A 60 17.68 25.19 2.10
C ALA A 60 19.15 25.47 1.77
N MET A 61 19.61 25.01 0.59
CA MET A 61 20.97 25.23 0.08
C MET A 61 21.07 26.45 -0.86
N ALA A 62 19.95 27.09 -1.22
CA ALA A 62 19.91 28.19 -2.17
C ALA A 62 20.11 29.55 -1.48
N ASP A 63 20.83 30.46 -2.14
CA ASP A 63 21.06 31.83 -1.66
C ASP A 63 19.74 32.61 -1.46
N ASP A 64 19.77 33.64 -0.62
CA ASP A 64 18.57 34.44 -0.29
C ASP A 64 17.98 35.20 -1.49
N ASP A 65 18.81 35.56 -2.49
CA ASP A 65 18.40 36.21 -3.74
C ASP A 65 17.95 35.22 -4.84
N SER A 66 17.73 33.95 -4.48
CA SER A 66 17.40 32.90 -5.45
C SER A 66 15.93 32.94 -5.91
N VAL A 67 15.73 32.78 -7.22
CA VAL A 67 14.39 32.58 -7.85
C VAL A 67 13.64 31.37 -7.27
N PHE A 68 14.33 30.45 -6.58
CA PHE A 68 13.73 29.31 -5.92
C PHE A 68 13.03 29.64 -4.57
N LYS A 69 13.20 30.86 -4.03
CA LYS A 69 12.56 31.32 -2.78
C LYS A 69 11.28 32.12 -2.99
N ASP A 70 10.90 32.41 -4.23
CA ASP A 70 9.66 33.14 -4.54
C ASP A 70 8.40 32.31 -4.17
N PRO A 71 7.51 32.82 -3.28
CA PRO A 71 6.31 32.11 -2.85
C PRO A 71 5.27 31.89 -3.97
N VAL A 72 5.16 32.78 -4.96
CA VAL A 72 4.20 32.59 -6.06
C VAL A 72 4.65 31.46 -6.98
N ASN A 73 5.95 31.41 -7.27
CA ASN A 73 6.52 30.33 -8.07
C ASN A 73 6.41 28.98 -7.34
N ARG A 74 6.53 28.98 -6.00
CA ARG A 74 6.30 27.80 -5.16
C ARG A 74 4.88 27.25 -5.33
N ASP A 75 3.85 28.08 -5.19
CA ASP A 75 2.48 27.57 -5.23
C ASP A 75 2.12 27.01 -6.62
N MET A 76 2.62 27.64 -7.69
CA MET A 76 2.49 27.12 -9.07
C MET A 76 3.24 25.80 -9.26
N GLN A 77 4.44 25.68 -8.70
CA GLN A 77 5.24 24.46 -8.71
C GLN A 77 4.55 23.34 -7.93
N ASP A 78 3.98 23.63 -6.75
CA ASP A 78 3.28 22.68 -5.91
C ASP A 78 2.03 22.14 -6.62
N MET A 79 1.28 23.00 -7.33
CA MET A 79 0.16 22.55 -8.17
C MET A 79 0.62 21.61 -9.30
N ALA A 80 1.72 21.95 -9.99
CA ALA A 80 2.28 21.11 -11.05
C ALA A 80 2.78 19.75 -10.50
N ASP A 81 3.47 19.76 -9.37
CA ASP A 81 3.99 18.56 -8.71
C ASP A 81 2.83 17.66 -8.24
N ASN A 82 1.72 18.23 -7.75
CA ASN A 82 0.51 17.47 -7.41
C ASN A 82 -0.15 16.80 -8.63
N MET A 83 -0.26 17.52 -9.75
CA MET A 83 -0.80 16.95 -11.00
C MET A 83 0.08 15.81 -11.51
N MET A 84 1.40 16.00 -11.50
CA MET A 84 2.39 14.98 -11.86
C MET A 84 2.29 13.76 -10.95
N ALA A 85 2.23 13.96 -9.64
CA ALA A 85 2.14 12.88 -8.66
C ALA A 85 0.87 12.04 -8.85
N GLY A 86 -0.26 12.70 -9.12
CA GLY A 86 -1.52 12.02 -9.47
C GLY A 86 -1.39 11.16 -10.73
N GLN A 87 -0.75 11.66 -11.79
CA GLN A 87 -0.52 10.89 -13.01
C GLN A 87 0.40 9.68 -12.77
N MET A 88 1.48 9.86 -12.02
CA MET A 88 2.42 8.78 -11.70
C MET A 88 1.80 7.67 -10.85
N ALA A 89 1.00 8.04 -9.85
CA ALA A 89 0.28 7.08 -9.01
C ALA A 89 -0.76 6.27 -9.81
N ASN A 90 -1.47 6.92 -10.75
CA ASN A 90 -2.41 6.22 -11.64
C ASN A 90 -1.71 5.20 -12.55
N GLN A 91 -0.47 5.47 -12.96
CA GLN A 91 0.36 4.53 -13.71
C GLN A 91 1.03 3.47 -12.83
N ARG A 92 0.79 3.47 -11.51
CA ARG A 92 1.44 2.58 -10.53
C ARG A 92 2.97 2.63 -10.62
N ALA A 93 3.52 3.83 -10.87
CA ALA A 93 4.93 4.01 -11.22
C ALA A 93 5.91 3.56 -10.12
N PHE A 94 5.52 3.65 -8.85
CA PHE A 94 6.38 3.26 -7.72
C PHE A 94 5.95 1.94 -7.07
N GLY A 95 4.73 1.45 -7.35
CA GLY A 95 4.24 0.16 -6.88
C GLY A 95 3.88 0.13 -5.38
N VAL A 96 3.82 1.28 -4.72
CA VAL A 96 3.46 1.40 -3.31
C VAL A 96 1.99 1.04 -3.11
N ALA A 97 1.09 1.47 -4.01
CA ALA A 97 -0.31 1.08 -3.96
C ALA A 97 -0.49 -0.44 -4.02
N ASP A 98 0.29 -1.12 -4.87
CA ASP A 98 0.26 -2.57 -5.00
C ASP A 98 0.82 -3.30 -3.78
N ALA A 99 1.88 -2.78 -3.17
CA ALA A 99 2.41 -3.33 -1.93
C ALA A 99 1.40 -3.24 -0.78
N ILE A 100 0.69 -2.12 -0.66
CA ILE A 100 -0.37 -1.92 0.35
C ILE A 100 -1.52 -2.90 0.11
N LEU A 101 -1.98 -3.03 -1.13
CA LEU A 101 -3.06 -3.96 -1.47
C LEU A 101 -2.69 -5.40 -1.16
N ARG A 102 -1.45 -5.82 -1.44
CA ARG A 102 -0.95 -7.17 -1.14
C ARG A 102 -0.90 -7.47 0.36
N GLN A 103 -0.73 -6.44 1.21
CA GLN A 103 -0.75 -6.59 2.65
C GLN A 103 -2.18 -6.57 3.22
N LEU A 104 -3.09 -5.83 2.57
CA LEU A 104 -4.46 -5.63 3.03
C LEU A 104 -5.41 -6.76 2.60
N LEU A 105 -5.20 -7.32 1.40
CA LEU A 105 -5.87 -8.54 0.99
C LEU A 105 -5.16 -9.71 1.66
N PRO A 106 -5.88 -10.70 2.21
CA PRO A 106 -5.23 -11.92 2.68
C PRO A 106 -4.50 -12.53 1.50
N ALA A 107 -3.33 -13.09 1.77
CA ALA A 107 -2.54 -13.80 0.78
C ALA A 107 -3.47 -14.75 0.03
N ALA A 108 -3.83 -14.39 -1.21
CA ALA A 108 -4.40 -15.34 -2.13
C ALA A 108 -3.43 -16.51 -2.09
N ALA A 109 -3.94 -17.69 -1.71
CA ALA A 109 -3.15 -18.90 -1.55
C ALA A 109 -2.13 -18.97 -2.69
N PRO A 110 -0.85 -19.33 -2.40
CA PRO A 110 0.21 -19.30 -3.40
C PRO A 110 -0.31 -19.99 -4.65
N GLN A 111 -0.47 -19.22 -5.73
CA GLN A 111 -0.71 -19.79 -7.04
C GLN A 111 0.55 -20.56 -7.34
N THR A 112 0.49 -21.87 -7.09
CA THR A 112 1.49 -22.81 -7.51
C THR A 112 1.63 -22.58 -9.00
N PRO A 113 2.80 -22.11 -9.50
CA PRO A 113 3.00 -22.04 -10.93
C PRO A 113 2.77 -23.47 -11.43
N ALA A 114 1.71 -23.64 -12.23
CA ALA A 114 1.41 -24.88 -12.89
C ALA A 114 2.69 -25.26 -13.64
N GLN A 115 3.37 -26.28 -13.12
CA GLN A 115 4.55 -26.85 -13.74
C GLN A 115 4.12 -27.29 -15.13
N THR A 116 4.52 -26.52 -16.13
CA THR A 116 4.54 -26.93 -17.52
C THR A 116 5.58 -28.02 -17.63
N ALA A 117 5.20 -29.24 -17.23
CA ALA A 117 5.98 -30.43 -17.51
C ALA A 117 6.01 -30.62 -19.03
N PRO A 118 7.19 -30.69 -19.67
CA PRO A 118 7.26 -31.14 -21.06
C PRO A 118 6.89 -32.63 -21.07
N GLN A 119 5.69 -32.93 -21.56
CA GLN A 119 5.29 -34.29 -21.89
C GLN A 119 6.14 -34.76 -23.07
N THR A 120 7.30 -35.34 -22.77
CA THR A 120 8.04 -36.16 -23.72
C THR A 120 7.32 -37.51 -23.74
N SER A 121 6.42 -37.69 -24.70
CA SER A 121 5.84 -38.98 -25.02
C SER A 121 6.97 -39.93 -25.42
N LEU A 122 7.28 -40.89 -24.55
CA LEU A 122 8.06 -42.07 -24.93
C LEU A 122 7.24 -42.88 -25.92
N GLN A 123 7.46 -42.62 -27.22
CA GLN A 123 6.92 -43.41 -28.31
C GLN A 123 7.72 -44.72 -28.41
N THR A 124 7.30 -45.73 -27.65
CA THR A 124 7.65 -47.12 -27.94
C THR A 124 6.88 -47.51 -29.20
N SER A 125 7.59 -47.77 -30.30
CA SER A 125 7.02 -48.34 -31.52
C SER A 125 7.77 -49.61 -31.83
N HIS A 126 7.24 -50.71 -31.27
CA HIS A 126 7.50 -52.04 -31.77
C HIS A 126 6.97 -52.13 -33.21
N GLN A 127 7.83 -52.39 -34.20
CA GLN A 127 7.37 -53.06 -35.41
C GLN A 127 8.48 -53.89 -36.06
N LYS A 128 8.23 -55.21 -36.08
CA LYS A 128 8.82 -56.25 -36.92
C LYS A 128 9.07 -55.77 -38.35
N ILE A 129 10.21 -56.13 -38.95
CA ILE A 129 10.33 -57.10 -40.07
C ILE A 129 11.68 -57.79 -39.91
#